data_AF-A0A6N2XKM9-F1
#
_entry.id   AF-A0A6N2XKM9-F1
#
_cell.length_a   1.000
_cell.length_b   1.000
_cell.length_c   1.000
_cell.angle_alpha   90.00
_cell.angle_beta   90.00
_cell.angle_gamma   90.00
#
_symmetry.space_group_name_H-M   'P 1'
#
loop_
_entity.id
_entity.type
_entity.pdbx_description
1 polymer ?
#
loop_
_entity_poly.entity_id
_entity_poly.type
_entity_poly.pdbx_seq_one_letter_code
_entity_poly.pdbx_strand_id
1 'polypeptide(L)'
;MELRIKDVLKEKKVTVVSLAGMIGITQPNMSNIVNGKSTPSLETLEKIANALGVDITELFAPSSSDGIIGVIRIRDTNYNINSVPDLSRLLDRIESGEIVL
;
A
#
# COMPACT_ATOMS: atom_id res chain seq x y z
N MET A 1 -5.78 1.26 6.88
CA MET A 1 -5.04 2.04 5.88
C MET A 1 -3.97 2.79 6.64
N GLU A 2 -2.73 2.32 6.54
CA GLU A 2 -1.60 2.95 7.21
C GLU A 2 -0.84 3.81 6.19
N LEU A 3 -0.53 5.06 6.57
CA LEU A 3 0.18 6.01 5.72
C LEU A 3 1.65 6.05 6.13
N ARG A 4 2.55 6.05 5.15
CA ARG A 4 4.01 6.15 5.33
C ARG A 4 4.59 7.51 4.93
N ILE A 5 3.77 8.57 4.97
CA ILE A 5 4.16 9.94 4.54
C ILE A 5 5.45 10.41 5.23
N LYS A 6 5.66 10.04 6.50
CA LYS A 6 6.87 10.37 7.25
C LYS A 6 8.14 9.82 6.62
N ASP A 7 8.07 8.63 6.04
CA ASP A 7 9.23 7.98 5.41
C ASP A 7 9.49 8.56 4.02
N VAL A 8 8.43 8.81 3.24
CA VAL A 8 8.54 9.51 1.94
C VAL A 8 9.18 10.89 2.11
N LEU A 9 8.82 11.63 3.17
CA LEU A 9 9.45 12.91 3.50
C LEU A 9 10.96 12.80 3.73
N LYS A 10 11.41 11.75 4.44
CA LYS A 10 12.85 11.50 4.67
C LYS A 10 13.56 11.16 3.36
N GLU A 11 12.97 10.29 2.54
CA GLU A 11 13.51 9.87 1.24
C GLU A 11 13.67 11.07 0.30
N LYS A 12 12.68 11.97 0.27
CA LYS A 12 12.70 13.22 -0.52
C LYS A 12 13.48 14.36 0.12
N LYS A 13 14.00 14.18 1.34
CA LYS A 13 14.68 15.22 2.13
C LYS A 13 13.84 16.49 2.33
N VAL A 14 12.52 16.33 2.46
CA VAL A 14 11.54 17.41 2.68
C VAL A 14 11.14 17.42 4.15
N THR A 15 11.03 18.62 4.74
CA THR A 15 10.57 18.78 6.12
C THR A 15 9.04 18.87 6.19
N VAL A 16 8.46 18.49 7.33
CA VAL A 16 7.02 18.64 7.62
C VAL A 16 6.56 20.10 7.44
N VAL A 17 7.40 21.06 7.82
CA VAL A 17 7.12 22.50 7.69
C VAL A 17 7.09 22.92 6.22
N SER A 18 8.07 22.46 5.43
CA SER A 18 8.13 22.76 4.00
C SER A 18 6.91 22.18 3.27
N LEU A 19 6.55 20.93 3.56
CA LEU A 19 5.37 20.30 2.97
C LEU A 19 4.08 21.04 3.32
N ALA A 20 3.91 21.45 4.58
CA ALA A 20 2.76 22.25 5.01
C ALA A 20 2.66 23.55 4.19
N GLY A 21 3.79 24.23 3.97
CA GLY A 21 3.87 25.42 3.12
C GLY A 21 3.54 25.16 1.66
N MET A 22 4.06 24.07 1.09
CA MET A 22 3.83 23.70 -0.32
C MET A 22 2.36 23.43 -0.63
N ILE A 23 1.61 22.82 0.30
CA ILE A 23 0.20 22.48 0.07
C ILE A 23 -0.79 23.44 0.72
N GLY A 24 -0.31 24.48 1.40
CA GLY A 24 -1.14 25.53 1.98
C GLY A 24 -1.95 25.12 3.23
N ILE A 25 -1.41 24.24 4.08
CA ILE A 25 -2.03 23.89 5.37
C ILE A 25 -1.15 24.28 6.55
N THR A 26 -1.74 24.31 7.75
CA THR A 26 -0.98 24.66 8.96
C THR A 26 0.00 23.55 9.35
N GLN A 27 1.15 23.92 9.89
CA GLN A 27 2.15 22.96 10.37
C GLN A 27 1.58 21.97 11.41
N PRO A 28 0.74 22.39 12.39
CA PRO A 28 0.11 21.44 13.32
C PRO A 28 -0.79 20.41 12.61
N ASN A 29 -1.57 20.84 11.61
CA ASN A 29 -2.39 19.93 10.82
C ASN A 29 -1.53 18.92 10.05
N MET A 30 -0.49 19.40 9.35
CA MET A 30 0.46 18.53 8.65
C MET A 30 1.16 17.55 9.60
N SER A 31 1.54 17.99 10.80
CA SER A 31 2.13 17.13 11.82
C SER A 31 1.16 16.04 12.30
N ASN A 32 -0.13 16.36 12.47
CA ASN A 32 -1.14 15.38 12.83
C ASN A 32 -1.33 14.34 11.72
N ILE A 33 -1.33 14.76 10.45
CA ILE A 33 -1.41 13.86 9.29
C ILE A 33 -0.18 12.93 9.24
N VAL A 34 1.03 13.49 9.29
CA VAL A 34 2.30 12.73 9.19
C VAL A 34 2.48 11.73 10.33
N ASN A 35 1.97 12.04 11.52
CA ASN A 35 2.03 11.15 12.68
C ASN A 35 0.77 10.28 12.85
N GLY A 36 -0.12 10.22 11.85
CA GLY A 36 -1.30 9.34 11.86
C GLY A 36 -2.38 9.72 12.88
N LYS A 37 -2.33 10.93 13.44
CA LYS A 37 -3.33 11.44 14.40
C LYS A 37 -4.61 11.93 13.71
N SER A 38 -4.55 12.22 12.42
CA SER A 38 -5.68 12.63 11.61
C SER A 38 -5.62 12.01 10.23
N THR A 39 -6.76 11.58 9.71
CA THR A 39 -6.87 11.04 8.36
C THR A 39 -7.07 12.19 7.35
N PRO A 40 -6.17 12.38 6.38
CA PRO A 40 -6.34 13.40 5.33
C PRO A 40 -7.47 13.01 4.34
N SER A 41 -8.02 13.98 3.62
CA SER A 41 -8.90 13.72 2.47
C SER A 41 -8.11 13.18 1.28
N LEU A 42 -8.78 12.55 0.31
CA LEU A 42 -8.17 12.14 -0.95
C LEU A 42 -7.50 13.33 -1.66
N GLU A 43 -8.17 14.47 -1.73
CA GLU A 43 -7.63 15.70 -2.30
C GLU A 43 -6.33 16.15 -1.59
N THR A 44 -6.28 16.01 -0.26
CA THR A 44 -5.07 16.34 0.52
C THR A 44 -3.95 15.36 0.22
N LEU A 45 -4.25 14.07 0.07
CA LEU A 45 -3.27 13.06 -0.33
C LEU A 45 -2.71 13.32 -1.72
N GLU A 46 -3.55 13.68 -2.70
CA GLU A 46 -3.11 14.07 -4.04
C GLU A 46 -2.19 15.29 -4.00
N LYS A 47 -2.55 16.33 -3.24
CA LYS A 47 -1.69 17.51 -3.04
C LYS A 47 -0.34 17.14 -2.43
N ILE A 48 -0.32 16.24 -1.45
CA ILE A 48 0.92 15.75 -0.83
C ILE A 48 1.77 14.99 -1.86
N ALA A 49 1.18 14.05 -2.60
CA ALA A 49 1.88 13.25 -3.60
C ALA A 49 2.49 14.14 -4.70
N ASN A 50 1.72 15.10 -5.20
CA ASN A 50 2.17 16.07 -6.20
C ASN A 50 3.31 16.95 -5.67
N ALA A 51 3.21 17.45 -4.43
CA ALA A 51 4.27 18.27 -3.81
C ALA A 51 5.57 17.49 -3.58
N LEU A 52 5.48 16.15 -3.40
CA LEU A 52 6.62 15.27 -3.20
C LEU A 52 7.13 14.62 -4.51
N GLY A 53 6.40 14.80 -5.62
CA GLY A 53 6.71 14.18 -6.91
C GLY A 53 6.77 12.65 -6.81
N VAL A 54 5.74 12.05 -6.24
CA VAL A 54 5.57 10.58 -6.09
C VAL A 54 4.20 10.17 -6.57
N ASP A 55 4.03 8.88 -6.86
CA ASP A 55 2.67 8.33 -7.03
C ASP A 55 1.92 8.34 -5.70
N ILE A 56 0.60 8.54 -5.72
CA ILE A 56 -0.22 8.56 -4.51
C ILE A 56 -0.13 7.25 -3.72
N THR A 57 0.07 6.11 -4.40
CA THR A 57 0.24 4.79 -3.80
C THR A 57 1.48 4.70 -2.92
N GLU A 58 2.52 5.48 -3.20
CA GLU A 58 3.75 5.52 -2.37
C GLU A 58 3.50 6.13 -0.98
N LEU A 59 2.42 6.89 -0.80
CA LEU A 59 2.05 7.45 0.50
C LEU A 59 1.50 6.39 1.47
N PHE A 60 1.15 5.21 0.98
CA PHE A 60 0.60 4.12 1.77
C PHE A 60 1.71 3.17 2.19
N ALA A 61 1.66 2.71 3.44
CA ALA A 61 2.48 1.59 3.85
C ALA A 61 2.16 0.42 2.90
N PRO A 62 3.17 -0.30 2.38
CA PRO A 62 2.90 -1.56 1.72
C PRO A 62 2.05 -2.37 2.70
N SER A 63 0.91 -2.87 2.24
CA SER A 63 0.17 -3.87 3.00
C SER A 63 1.19 -4.94 3.36
N SER A 64 1.37 -5.19 4.65
CA SER A 64 2.31 -6.17 5.18
C SER A 64 1.90 -7.56 4.73
N SER A 65 2.22 -7.85 3.47
CA SER A 65 2.28 -9.15 2.87
C SER A 65 3.77 -9.40 2.66
N ASP A 66 4.47 -9.64 3.78
CA ASP A 66 5.69 -10.46 3.78
C ASP A 66 5.39 -11.90 3.28
N GLY A 67 4.11 -12.22 3.05
CA GLY A 67 3.66 -13.40 2.34
C GLY A 67 3.72 -13.24 0.82
N ILE A 68 3.95 -14.35 0.14
CA ILE A 68 3.80 -14.48 -1.31
C ILE A 68 2.36 -14.10 -1.67
N ILE A 69 2.16 -13.29 -2.71
CA ILE A 69 0.84 -13.10 -3.32
C ILE A 69 0.93 -13.62 -4.75
N GLY A 70 0.25 -14.72 -5.02
CA GLY A 70 0.10 -15.32 -6.34
C GLY A 70 -1.35 -15.62 -6.65
N VAL A 71 -1.69 -15.63 -7.93
CA VAL A 71 -3.00 -16.10 -8.40
C VAL A 71 -2.76 -17.11 -9.50
N ILE A 72 -3.30 -18.31 -9.33
CA ILE A 72 -3.33 -19.34 -10.36
C ILE A 72 -4.75 -19.42 -10.89
N ARG A 73 -4.92 -19.20 -12.19
CA ARG A 73 -6.20 -19.35 -12.87
C ARG A 73 -6.26 -20.71 -13.57
N ILE A 74 -7.27 -21.50 -13.22
CA ILE A 74 -7.59 -22.75 -13.90
C ILE A 74 -9.00 -22.56 -14.45
N ARG A 75 -9.10 -22.49 -15.79
CA ARG A 75 -10.34 -22.14 -16.51
C ARG A 75 -10.90 -20.81 -16.01
N ASP A 76 -12.11 -20.80 -15.46
CA ASP A 76 -12.80 -19.61 -14.96
C ASP A 76 -12.63 -19.38 -13.44
N THR A 77 -11.85 -20.21 -12.76
CA THR A 77 -11.65 -20.15 -11.30
C THR A 77 -10.27 -19.59 -10.96
N ASN A 78 -10.24 -18.60 -10.06
CA ASN A 78 -9.01 -18.04 -9.51
C ASN A 78 -8.70 -18.68 -8.14
N TYR A 79 -7.47 -19.15 -7.97
CA TYR A 79 -6.95 -19.69 -6.72
C TYR A 79 -5.88 -18.75 -6.18
N ASN A 80 -6.13 -18.16 -5.01
CA ASN A 80 -5.20 -17.26 -4.35
C ASN A 80 -4.14 -18.06 -3.60
N ILE A 81 -2.89 -17.72 -3.83
CA ILE A 81 -1.72 -18.31 -3.19
C ILE A 81 -1.12 -17.24 -2.28
N ASN A 82 -1.30 -17.40 -0.97
CA ASN A 82 -0.75 -16.47 0.02
C ASN A 82 0.50 -17.04 0.72
N SER A 83 0.86 -18.29 0.41
CA SER A 83 1.94 -19.03 1.07
C SER A 83 2.37 -20.26 0.25
N VAL A 84 3.55 -20.83 0.55
CA VAL A 84 4.00 -22.09 -0.07
C VAL A 84 3.02 -23.25 0.18
N PRO A 85 2.45 -23.44 1.40
CA PRO A 85 1.43 -24.45 1.63
C PRO A 85 0.18 -24.33 0.74
N ASP A 86 -0.20 -23.12 0.31
CA ASP A 86 -1.34 -22.96 -0.60
C ASP A 86 -1.07 -23.55 -1.98
N LEU A 87 0.20 -23.54 -2.44
CA LEU A 87 0.61 -24.23 -3.67
C LEU A 87 0.47 -25.74 -3.52
N SER A 88 0.97 -26.30 -2.41
CA SER A 88 0.87 -27.75 -2.15
C SER A 88 -0.59 -28.20 -2.13
N ARG A 89 -1.47 -27.47 -1.43
CA ARG A 89 -2.92 -27.79 -1.41
C ARG A 89 -3.55 -27.70 -2.79
N LEU A 90 -3.15 -26.73 -3.61
CA LEU A 90 -3.68 -26.63 -4.97
C LEU A 90 -3.24 -27.84 -5.81
N LEU A 91 -1.97 -28.23 -5.69
CA LEU A 91 -1.43 -29.40 -6.38
C LEU A 91 -2.12 -30.69 -5.93
N ASP A 92 -2.27 -30.91 -4.63
CA ASP A 92 -2.97 -32.08 -4.07
C ASP A 92 -4.39 -32.23 -4.63
N ARG A 93 -5.10 -31.11 -4.82
CA ARG A 93 -6.46 -31.09 -5.39
C ARG A 93 -6.48 -31.36 -6.89
N ILE A 94 -5.42 -31.03 -7.61
CA ILE A 94 -5.26 -31.39 -9.03
C ILE A 94 -4.95 -32.89 -9.14
N GLU A 95 -4.02 -33.39 -8.31
CA GLU A 95 -3.62 -34.79 -8.30
C GLU A 95 -4.73 -35.74 -7.83
N SER A 96 -5.58 -35.30 -6.89
CA SER A 96 -6.75 -36.06 -6.45
C SER A 96 -7.90 -36.07 -7.47
N GLY A 97 -7.80 -35.28 -8.54
CA GLY A 97 -8.85 -35.12 -9.54
C GLY A 97 -10.02 -34.22 -9.13
N GLU A 98 -9.94 -33.56 -7.96
CA GLU A 98 -10.93 -32.57 -7.52
C GLU A 98 -10.93 -31.34 -8.44
N ILE A 99 -9.75 -30.91 -8.89
CA ILE A 99 -9.56 -29.82 -9.85
C ILE A 99 -9.11 -30.42 -11.17
N VAL A 100 -9.89 -30.18 -12.22
CA VAL A 100 -9.57 -30.61 -13.58
C VAL A 100 -8.97 -29.44 -14.36
N LEU A 101 -7.76 -29.62 -14.89
CA LEU A 101 -7.10 -28.67 -15.78
C LEU A 101 -7.88 -28.49 -17.09
#